data_AF-A0A843ELI5-F1
#
_entry.id   AF-A0A843ELI5-F1
#
_cell.length_a   1.000
_cell.length_b   1.000
_cell.length_c   1.000
_cell.angle_alpha   90.00
_cell.angle_beta   90.00
_cell.angle_gamma   90.00
#
_symmetry.space_group_name_H-M   'P 1'
#
loop_
_entity.id
_entity.type
_entity.pdbx_description
1 polymer ?
#
loop_
_entity_poly.entity_id
_entity_poly.type
_entity_poly.pdbx_seq_one_letter_code
_entity_poly.pdbx_strand_id
1 'polypeptide(L)'
;ICGAYIPVEVVRSDRDNIMLIGDAGGFANRVTYEGLYYALATGRNAAHAIIKGRSFSETNRGLFRRKRREKWMAGLFYSRVGLWLVKAFSRNRHLVKWIYDNVVVT
;
A
#
# COMPACT_ATOMS: atom_id res chain seq x y z
N ILE A 1 22.64 -9.87 -8.16
CA ILE A 1 22.04 -8.88 -7.23
C ILE A 1 20.99 -9.62 -6.41
N CYS A 2 21.15 -9.69 -5.09
CA CYS A 2 20.10 -10.20 -4.20
C CYS A 2 19.15 -9.04 -3.91
N GLY A 3 17.87 -9.18 -4.29
CA GLY A 3 16.84 -8.18 -4.00
C GLY A 3 16.40 -8.21 -2.53
N ALA A 4 15.83 -7.11 -2.04
CA ALA A 4 15.16 -7.06 -0.75
C ALA A 4 13.70 -7.54 -0.86
N TYR A 5 13.20 -8.20 0.18
CA TYR A 5 11.81 -8.65 0.24
C TYR A 5 10.87 -7.50 0.65
N ILE A 6 9.74 -7.36 -0.05
CA ILE A 6 8.72 -6.33 0.23
C ILE A 6 7.51 -6.98 0.91
N PRO A 7 7.32 -6.79 2.23
CA PRO A 7 6.21 -7.39 2.96
C PRO A 7 4.91 -6.62 2.71
N VAL A 8 3.89 -7.33 2.22
CA VAL A 8 2.56 -6.79 1.90
C VAL A 8 1.46 -7.31 2.83
N GLU A 9 1.78 -8.29 3.67
CA GLU A 9 0.90 -8.85 4.69
C GLU A 9 1.01 -8.03 5.97
N VAL A 10 -0.11 -7.42 6.39
CA VAL A 10 -0.12 -6.56 7.57
C VAL A 10 0.07 -7.43 8.81
N VAL A 11 1.14 -7.16 9.55
CA VAL A 11 1.47 -7.84 10.81
C VAL A 11 1.11 -6.93 11.97
N ARG A 12 0.52 -7.51 13.02
CA ARG A 12 0.26 -6.82 14.29
C ARG A 12 1.14 -7.44 15.37
N SER A 13 1.52 -6.62 16.34
CA SER A 13 2.17 -7.10 17.55
C SER A 13 1.14 -7.78 18.45
N ASP A 14 1.53 -8.88 19.10
CA ASP A 14 0.74 -9.54 20.14
C ASP A 14 0.88 -8.85 21.52
N ARG A 15 1.73 -7.82 21.62
CA ARG A 15 1.92 -7.00 22.83
C ARG A 15 1.38 -5.59 22.65
N ASP A 16 0.62 -5.11 23.63
CA ASP A 16 -0.03 -3.79 23.63
C ASP A 16 0.94 -2.60 23.62
N ASN A 17 2.15 -2.79 24.15
CA ASN A 17 3.19 -1.76 24.23
C ASN A 17 4.15 -1.75 23.04
N ILE A 18 3.87 -2.52 21.98
CA ILE A 18 4.70 -2.59 20.78
C ILE A 18 3.85 -2.25 19.55
N MET A 19 4.34 -1.33 18.73
CA MET A 19 3.75 -0.97 17.45
C MET A 19 4.71 -1.33 16.32
N LEU A 20 4.18 -1.97 15.27
CA LEU A 20 4.91 -2.25 14.04
C LEU A 20 4.47 -1.23 12.98
N ILE A 21 5.44 -0.61 12.32
CA ILE A 21 5.25 0.41 11.27
C ILE A 21 6.05 0.06 10.01
N GLY A 22 5.77 0.72 8.90
CA GLY A 22 6.48 0.51 7.63
C GLY A 22 6.53 -0.96 7.21
N ASP A 23 7.68 -1.40 6.73
CA ASP A 23 7.88 -2.78 6.26
C ASP A 23 7.77 -3.79 7.40
N ALA A 24 8.21 -3.45 8.62
CA ALA A 24 8.04 -4.33 9.79
C ALA A 24 6.56 -4.61 10.11
N GLY A 25 5.66 -3.66 9.80
CA GLY A 25 4.22 -3.84 9.90
C GLY A 25 3.54 -4.35 8.62
N GLY A 26 4.30 -4.59 7.55
CA GLY A 26 3.79 -5.05 6.26
C GLY A 26 2.89 -4.03 5.55
N PHE A 27 3.23 -2.74 5.68
CA PHE A 27 2.41 -1.66 5.16
C PHE A 27 2.72 -1.25 3.71
N ALA A 28 3.61 -1.93 2.98
CA ALA A 28 3.82 -1.62 1.56
C ALA A 28 2.53 -1.77 0.73
N ASN A 29 2.35 -0.94 -0.30
CA ASN A 29 1.20 -1.01 -1.20
C ASN A 29 1.11 -2.38 -1.87
N ARG A 30 -0.06 -3.02 -1.85
CA ARG A 30 -0.20 -4.38 -2.41
C ARG A 30 -0.22 -4.44 -3.94
N VAL A 31 -0.41 -3.29 -4.61
CA VAL A 31 -0.50 -3.20 -6.07
C VAL A 31 0.75 -2.53 -6.64
N THR A 32 1.18 -1.41 -6.05
CA THR A 32 2.33 -0.66 -6.59
C THR A 32 3.66 -1.03 -5.93
N TYR A 33 3.63 -1.78 -4.83
CA TYR A 33 4.80 -2.07 -3.99
C TYR A 33 5.52 -0.83 -3.41
N GLU A 34 4.88 0.34 -3.44
CA GLU A 34 5.39 1.53 -2.77
C GLU A 34 5.39 1.33 -1.25
N GLY A 35 6.57 1.44 -0.62
CA GLY A 35 6.76 1.32 0.83
C GLY A 35 6.96 2.65 1.55
N LEU A 36 7.61 3.63 0.90
CA LEU A 36 8.08 4.86 1.55
C LEU A 36 6.95 5.72 2.11
N TYR A 37 5.92 5.99 1.31
CA TYR A 37 4.72 6.71 1.79
C TYR A 37 4.12 6.03 3.03
N TYR A 38 4.02 4.70 3.01
CA TYR A 38 3.41 3.94 4.09
C TYR A 38 4.28 3.90 5.35
N ALA A 39 5.61 3.84 5.21
CA ALA A 39 6.53 3.96 6.34
C ALA A 39 6.35 5.30 7.06
N LEU A 40 6.32 6.42 6.32
CA LEU A 40 6.12 7.75 6.89
C LEU A 40 4.72 7.92 7.49
N ALA A 41 3.67 7.48 6.79
CA ALA A 41 2.30 7.61 7.25
C ALA A 41 2.02 6.79 8.53
N THR A 42 2.55 5.56 8.60
CA THR A 42 2.40 4.71 9.80
C THR A 42 3.26 5.20 10.96
N GLY A 43 4.47 5.73 10.69
CA GLY A 43 5.28 6.41 11.70
C GLY A 43 4.58 7.63 12.30
N ARG A 44 3.96 8.48 11.47
CA ARG A 44 3.14 9.61 11.93
C ARG A 44 1.98 9.15 12.80
N ASN A 45 1.27 8.09 12.42
CA ASN A 45 0.15 7.56 13.19
C ASN A 45 0.58 6.93 14.51
N ALA A 46 1.77 6.32 14.56
CA ALA A 46 2.36 5.78 15.78
C ALA A 46 2.76 6.91 16.74
N ALA A 47 3.41 7.96 16.24
CA ALA A 47 3.70 9.15 17.05
C ALA A 47 2.42 9.78 17.61
N HIS A 48 1.37 9.89 16.79
CA HIS A 48 0.08 10.41 17.23
C HIS A 48 -0.59 9.51 18.29
N ALA A 49 -0.48 8.18 18.17
CA ALA A 49 -0.97 7.22 19.16
C ALA A 49 -0.29 7.43 20.52
N ILE A 50 1.04 7.55 20.53
CA ILE A 50 1.84 7.81 21.74
C ILE A 50 1.43 9.14 22.38
N ILE A 51 1.49 10.24 21.62
CA ILE A 51 1.26 11.60 22.15
C ILE A 51 -0.15 11.76 22.70
N LYS A 52 -1.14 11.13 22.07
CA LYS A 52 -2.56 11.27 22.46
C LYS A 52 -3.06 10.15 23.39
N GLY A 53 -2.21 9.19 23.76
CA GLY A 53 -2.61 8.03 24.56
C GLY A 53 -3.73 7.21 23.91
N ARG A 54 -3.73 7.09 22.57
CA ARG A 54 -4.73 6.32 21.80
C ARG A 54 -4.12 5.04 21.27
N SER A 55 -4.95 4.05 20.98
CA SER A 55 -4.44 2.83 20.37
C SER A 55 -3.93 3.08 18.95
N PHE A 56 -2.87 2.37 18.54
CA PHE A 56 -2.38 2.41 17.17
C PHE A 56 -3.44 1.93 16.16
N SER A 57 -4.30 1.00 16.57
CA SER A 57 -5.42 0.51 15.77
C SER A 57 -6.37 1.63 15.36
N GLU A 58 -6.68 2.52 16.29
CA GLU A 58 -7.56 3.67 16.07
C GLU A 58 -6.91 4.74 15.20
N THR A 59 -5.67 5.15 15.52
CA THR A 59 -4.99 6.19 14.74
C THR A 59 -4.70 5.74 13.31
N ASN A 60 -4.47 4.44 13.11
CA ASN A 60 -4.15 3.85 11.81
C ASN A 60 -5.39 3.26 11.08
N ARG A 61 -6.61 3.48 11.59
CA ARG A 61 -7.86 2.90 11.07
C ARG A 61 -8.06 3.17 9.57
N GLY A 62 -7.74 4.38 9.11
CA GLY A 62 -7.85 4.77 7.70
C GLY A 62 -6.94 3.93 6.80
N LEU A 63 -5.70 3.71 7.24
CA LEU A 63 -4.72 2.89 6.55
C LEU A 63 -5.13 1.41 6.52
N PHE A 64 -5.64 0.85 7.62
CA PHE A 64 -6.15 -0.52 7.62
C PHE A 64 -7.34 -0.71 6.66
N ARG A 65 -8.24 0.29 6.55
CA ARG A 65 -9.32 0.26 5.54
C ARG A 65 -8.75 0.28 4.13
N ARG A 66 -7.73 1.12 3.87
CA ARG A 66 -7.05 1.18 2.58
C ARG A 66 -6.39 -0.16 2.21
N LYS A 67 -5.70 -0.80 3.16
CA LYS A 67 -5.07 -2.12 2.96
C LYS A 67 -6.04 -3.24 2.61
N ARG A 68 -7.24 -3.25 3.21
CA ARG A 68 -8.29 -4.20 2.82
C ARG A 68 -8.73 -4.01 1.36
N ARG A 69 -8.90 -2.77 0.91
CA ARG A 69 -9.21 -2.47 -0.50
C ARG A 69 -8.08 -2.88 -1.43
N GLU A 70 -6.84 -2.56 -1.06
CA GLU A 70 -5.64 -2.96 -1.80
C GLU A 70 -5.53 -4.48 -1.96
N LYS A 71 -5.90 -5.28 -0.94
CA LYS A 71 -5.90 -6.75 -1.04
C LYS A 71 -6.82 -7.24 -2.15
N TRP A 72 -8.03 -6.68 -2.23
CA TRP A 72 -8.99 -7.01 -3.29
C TRP A 72 -8.50 -6.52 -4.65
N MET A 73 -8.03 -5.28 -4.73
CA MET A 73 -7.49 -4.69 -5.96
C MET A 73 -6.28 -5.48 -6.50
N ALA A 74 -5.37 -5.90 -5.63
CA ALA A 74 -4.24 -6.74 -6.02
C ALA A 74 -4.71 -8.09 -6.57
N GLY A 75 -5.71 -8.72 -5.94
CA GLY A 75 -6.31 -9.95 -6.45
C GLY A 75 -6.90 -9.78 -7.85
N LEU A 76 -7.55 -8.65 -8.13
CA LEU A 76 -8.07 -8.33 -9.45
C LEU A 76 -6.94 -8.03 -10.45
N PHE A 77 -6.00 -7.17 -10.07
CA PHE A 77 -4.91 -6.69 -10.93
C PHE A 77 -3.99 -7.82 -11.39
N TYR A 78 -3.59 -8.69 -10.45
CA TYR A 78 -2.73 -9.84 -10.74
C TYR A 78 -3.49 -11.10 -11.17
N SER A 79 -4.81 -11.02 -11.38
CA SER A 79 -5.55 -12.11 -12.00
C SER A 79 -5.18 -12.26 -13.49
N ARG A 80 -5.45 -13.43 -14.07
CA ARG A 80 -5.23 -13.67 -15.50
C ARG A 80 -5.98 -12.67 -16.38
N VAL A 81 -7.22 -12.34 -15.99
CA VAL A 81 -8.05 -11.36 -16.69
C VAL A 81 -7.52 -9.95 -16.50
N GLY A 82 -7.15 -9.58 -15.26
CA GLY A 82 -6.58 -8.27 -14.95
C GLY A 82 -5.32 -7.97 -15.75
N LEU A 83 -4.35 -8.90 -15.73
CA LEU A 83 -3.12 -8.78 -16.51
C LEU A 83 -3.38 -8.78 -18.03
N TRP A 84 -4.35 -9.56 -18.50
CA TRP A 84 -4.74 -9.55 -19.90
C TRP A 84 -5.32 -8.19 -20.31
N LEU A 85 -6.20 -7.60 -19.48
CA LEU A 85 -6.75 -6.26 -19.71
C LEU A 85 -5.64 -5.22 -19.73
N VAL A 86 -4.75 -5.23 -18.73
CA VAL A 86 -3.60 -4.32 -18.69
C VAL A 86 -2.77 -4.46 -19.96
N LYS A 87 -2.43 -5.68 -20.38
CA LYS A 87 -1.68 -5.93 -21.61
C LYS A 87 -2.41 -5.44 -22.86
N ALA A 88 -3.72 -5.65 -22.94
CA ALA A 88 -4.55 -5.20 -24.06
C ALA A 88 -4.58 -3.66 -24.15
N PHE A 89 -4.80 -2.98 -23.02
CA PHE A 89 -4.81 -1.51 -22.95
C PHE A 89 -3.43 -0.91 -23.22
N SER A 90 -2.35 -1.50 -22.67
CA SER A 90 -0.97 -1.04 -22.89
C SER A 90 -0.51 -1.17 -24.34
N ARG A 91 -1.20 -1.97 -25.17
CA ARG A 91 -0.87 -2.11 -26.60
C ARG A 91 -1.28 -0.88 -27.42
N ASN A 92 -2.26 -0.11 -26.94
CA ASN A 92 -2.67 1.13 -27.59
C ASN A 92 -1.81 2.31 -27.11
N ARG A 93 -0.76 2.62 -27.89
CA ARG A 93 0.23 3.67 -27.57
C ARG A 93 -0.39 5.06 -27.43
N HIS A 94 -1.46 5.36 -28.15
CA HIS A 94 -2.15 6.65 -28.07
C HIS A 94 -2.94 6.79 -26.76
N LEU A 95 -3.60 5.72 -26.33
CA LEU A 95 -4.32 5.68 -25.06
C LEU A 95 -3.36 5.84 -23.87
N VAL A 96 -2.25 5.11 -23.87
CA VAL A 96 -1.23 5.21 -22.81
C VAL A 96 -0.66 6.63 -22.73
N LYS A 97 -0.34 7.22 -23.89
CA LYS A 97 0.15 8.61 -23.95
C LYS A 97 -0.88 9.60 -23.42
N TRP A 98 -2.14 9.47 -23.83
CA TRP A 98 -3.22 10.34 -23.37
C TRP A 98 -3.43 10.25 -21.85
N ILE A 99 -3.41 9.04 -21.28
CA ILE A 99 -3.52 8.84 -19.83
C ILE A 99 -2.35 9.51 -19.10
N TYR A 100 -1.14 9.33 -19.60
CA TYR A 100 0.05 9.94 -18.98
C TYR A 100 -0.04 11.47 -18.97
N ASP A 101 -0.38 12.07 -20.11
CA ASP A 101 -0.43 13.52 -20.29
C ASP A 101 -1.55 14.18 -19.46
N ASN A 102 -2.68 13.51 -19.25
CA ASN A 102 -3.84 14.09 -18.55
C ASN A 102 -3.95 13.73 -17.06
N VAL A 103 -3.19 12.76 -16.55
CA VAL A 103 -3.34 12.26 -15.17
C VAL A 103 -2.05 12.38 -14.35
N VAL A 104 -0.88 12.29 -14.97
CA VAL A 104 0.41 12.29 -14.25
C VAL A 104 1.03 13.68 -14.16
N VAL A 105 0.70 14.57 -15.11
CA VAL A 105 1.27 15.93 -15.21
C VAL A 105 0.36 16.99 -14.55
N THR A 106 -0.71 16.58 -13.87
CA THR A 106 -1.60 17.45 -13.08
C THR A 106 -1.40 17.23 -11.59
#